data_AF-A0A956CQ10-F1
#
_entry.id   AF-A0A956CQ10-F1
#
_cell.length_a   1.000
_cell.length_b   1.000
_cell.length_c   1.000
_cell.angle_alpha   90.00
_cell.angle_beta   90.00
_cell.angle_gamma   90.00
#
_symmetry.space_group_name_H-M   'P 1'
#
loop_
_entity.id
_entity.type
_entity.pdbx_description
1 polymer ?
#
loop_
_entity_poly.entity_id
_entity_poly.type
_entity_poly.pdbx_seq_one_letter_code
_entity_poly.pdbx_strand_id
1 'polypeptide(L)'
;GDGKTDCDDIGCIGTGPCMTPEQTLATCMDGKDNDGDGYIDCNDFGCSDAADPQITAYCASLVEETLEQCSDGKDNDMNGFIDCDDFSCSKSTDAAVLDHCGNLPAEDTLEKCSDGKDNDANGFVDCGDFSCSRSMDTAILAYCESRTEQSFEHCTDGIDNDGNGYVDCDDNNCEFMAPVDVGNGKKAHPCREVVNGPEDCLDGVDNDGDGFTDCEDWDCNWFPQVYPGARDATWSGPVDPSTSPCINPDNLRPLVCG
;
A
#
# COMPACT_ATOMS: atom_id res chain seq x y z
N GLY A 1 9.81 -22.42 10.24
CA GLY A 1 9.27 -22.07 11.55
C GLY A 1 10.31 -21.26 12.26
N ASP A 2 10.22 -19.95 12.12
CA ASP A 2 10.98 -18.92 12.83
C ASP A 2 10.64 -18.84 14.33
N GLY A 3 9.62 -19.59 14.76
CA GLY A 3 9.23 -19.73 16.16
C GLY A 3 8.14 -18.76 16.59
N LYS A 4 7.56 -18.00 15.65
CA LYS A 4 6.37 -17.19 15.90
C LYS A 4 5.12 -18.04 15.70
N THR A 5 4.08 -17.75 16.48
CA THR A 5 2.80 -18.45 16.48
C THR A 5 1.70 -17.41 16.65
N ASP A 6 0.51 -17.67 16.12
CA ASP A 6 -0.63 -16.75 16.15
C ASP A 6 -0.34 -15.42 15.42
N CYS A 7 -0.80 -14.27 15.93
CA CYS A 7 -0.70 -12.97 15.27
C CYS A 7 0.70 -12.35 15.26
N ASP A 8 1.67 -12.99 15.92
CA ASP A 8 3.08 -12.62 15.80
C ASP A 8 3.71 -13.18 14.50
N ASP A 9 3.08 -14.15 13.83
CA ASP A 9 3.53 -14.74 12.58
C ASP A 9 3.04 -13.91 11.37
N ILE A 10 3.97 -13.43 10.54
CA ILE A 10 3.66 -12.60 9.36
C ILE A 10 2.74 -13.31 8.35
N GLY A 11 2.73 -14.65 8.33
CA GLY A 11 1.81 -15.44 7.50
C GLY A 11 0.37 -15.55 8.03
N CYS A 12 0.12 -15.04 9.24
CA CYS A 12 -1.18 -14.99 9.92
C CYS A 12 -1.82 -13.59 9.94
N ILE A 13 -1.05 -12.53 9.60
CA ILE A 13 -1.55 -11.16 9.45
C ILE A 13 -2.66 -11.13 8.38
N GLY A 14 -3.77 -10.43 8.65
CA GLY A 14 -4.95 -10.38 7.76
C GLY A 14 -5.84 -11.64 7.75
N THR A 15 -5.57 -12.65 8.58
CA THR A 15 -6.47 -13.80 8.73
C THR A 15 -7.51 -13.57 9.83
N GLY A 16 -8.72 -14.12 9.67
CA GLY A 16 -9.88 -13.86 10.54
C GLY A 16 -9.67 -13.88 12.09
N PRO A 17 -8.75 -14.67 12.67
CA PRO A 17 -8.43 -14.60 14.11
C PRO A 17 -7.53 -13.43 14.52
N CYS A 18 -6.80 -12.80 13.59
CA CYS A 18 -5.94 -11.64 13.83
C CYS A 18 -6.59 -10.31 13.40
N MET A 19 -7.67 -10.35 12.60
CA MET A 19 -8.56 -9.21 12.36
C MET A 19 -9.52 -9.00 13.55
N THR A 20 -9.00 -8.78 14.75
CA THR A 20 -9.81 -8.21 15.83
C THR A 20 -9.59 -6.72 15.80
N PRO A 21 -10.63 -5.91 15.56
CA PRO A 21 -10.43 -4.49 15.32
C PRO A 21 -9.72 -3.84 16.51
N GLU A 22 -8.83 -2.90 16.20
CA GLU A 22 -8.11 -2.12 17.18
C GLU A 22 -9.08 -1.23 17.99
N GLN A 23 -9.57 -1.73 19.12
CA GLN A 23 -10.70 -1.09 19.84
C GLN A 23 -10.45 -0.96 21.34
N THR A 24 -9.20 -0.83 21.76
CA THR A 24 -8.86 -0.53 23.15
C THR A 24 -8.07 0.76 23.23
N LEU A 25 -8.26 1.54 24.29
CA LEU A 25 -7.51 2.78 24.47
C LEU A 25 -5.99 2.53 24.46
N ALA A 26 -5.53 1.37 24.93
CA ALA A 26 -4.11 1.05 24.99
C ALA A 26 -3.51 0.67 23.64
N THR A 27 -4.30 0.09 22.73
CA THR A 27 -3.86 -0.24 21.37
C THR A 27 -3.90 1.01 20.50
N CYS A 28 -4.99 1.79 20.58
CA CYS A 28 -5.20 3.04 19.84
C CYS A 28 -4.29 4.23 20.21
N MET A 29 -3.19 4.02 20.94
CA MET A 29 -2.27 5.08 21.35
C MET A 29 -0.80 4.63 21.42
N ASP A 30 -0.50 3.46 20.86
CA ASP A 30 0.80 2.80 21.05
C ASP A 30 1.72 2.82 19.83
N GLY A 31 1.27 3.47 18.74
CA GLY A 31 2.05 3.66 17.52
C GLY A 31 2.22 2.38 16.72
N LYS A 32 1.33 1.39 16.90
CA LYS A 32 1.38 0.12 16.16
C LYS A 32 0.04 -0.19 15.54
N ASP A 33 0.11 -0.88 14.41
CA ASP A 33 -1.02 -1.57 13.80
C ASP A 33 -1.21 -2.89 14.56
N ASN A 34 -2.18 -2.92 15.50
CA ASN A 34 -2.40 -4.06 16.38
C ASN A 34 -3.32 -5.13 15.78
N ASP A 35 -3.99 -4.86 14.65
CA ASP A 35 -4.88 -5.81 13.97
C ASP A 35 -4.41 -6.22 12.56
N GLY A 36 -3.35 -5.59 12.08
CA GLY A 36 -2.61 -5.94 10.88
C GLY A 36 -3.29 -5.50 9.59
N ASP A 37 -4.14 -4.47 9.63
CA ASP A 37 -4.88 -3.97 8.47
C ASP A 37 -4.19 -2.79 7.75
N GLY A 38 -3.03 -2.35 8.25
CA GLY A 38 -2.21 -1.29 7.70
C GLY A 38 -2.50 0.10 8.27
N TYR A 39 -3.53 0.25 9.11
CA TYR A 39 -3.84 1.50 9.79
C TYR A 39 -3.33 1.47 11.24
N ILE A 40 -2.92 2.63 11.76
CA ILE A 40 -2.28 2.75 13.08
C ILE A 40 -3.06 3.73 13.94
N ASP A 41 -3.31 3.37 15.19
CA ASP A 41 -3.93 4.23 16.21
C ASP A 41 -5.19 4.96 15.68
N CYS A 42 -5.25 6.29 15.75
CA CYS A 42 -6.43 7.05 15.35
C CYS A 42 -6.69 7.09 13.84
N ASN A 43 -5.74 6.67 13.01
CA ASN A 43 -5.96 6.41 11.58
C ASN A 43 -6.74 5.10 11.35
N ASP A 44 -6.71 4.18 12.32
CA ASP A 44 -7.47 2.94 12.27
C ASP A 44 -8.98 3.21 12.45
N PHE A 45 -9.79 2.61 11.58
CA PHE A 45 -11.25 2.69 11.65
C PHE A 45 -11.82 2.06 12.92
N GLY A 46 -11.18 1.01 13.43
CA GLY A 46 -11.43 0.41 14.73
C GLY A 46 -11.32 1.41 15.87
N CYS A 47 -10.34 2.32 15.82
CA CYS A 47 -10.12 3.33 16.83
C CYS A 47 -10.97 4.59 16.63
N SER A 48 -10.97 5.17 15.43
CA SER A 48 -11.67 6.42 15.11
C SER A 48 -13.19 6.30 15.25
N ASP A 49 -13.75 5.13 14.90
CA ASP A 49 -15.19 4.82 15.02
C ASP A 49 -15.51 3.87 16.20
N ALA A 50 -14.60 3.79 17.18
CA ALA A 50 -14.77 2.94 18.35
C ALA A 50 -16.07 3.23 19.13
N ALA A 51 -16.77 2.18 19.55
CA ALA A 51 -17.96 2.32 20.39
C ALA A 51 -17.65 2.84 21.81
N ASP A 52 -16.39 2.74 22.26
CA ASP A 52 -15.94 3.27 23.55
C ASP A 52 -15.76 4.79 23.48
N PRO A 53 -16.51 5.58 24.27
CA PRO A 53 -16.37 7.03 24.31
C PRO A 53 -14.98 7.52 24.73
N GLN A 54 -14.18 6.71 25.43
CA GLN A 54 -12.83 7.10 25.83
C GLN A 54 -11.85 7.11 24.66
N ILE A 55 -12.03 6.20 23.71
CA ILE A 55 -11.18 6.10 22.52
C ILE A 55 -11.51 7.24 21.56
N THR A 56 -12.79 7.43 21.26
CA THR A 56 -13.24 8.56 20.42
C THR A 56 -12.91 9.92 21.04
N ALA A 57 -13.01 10.07 22.36
CA ALA A 57 -12.57 11.30 23.03
C ALA A 57 -11.04 11.49 23.01
N TYR A 58 -10.26 10.40 23.02
CA TYR A 58 -8.81 10.47 22.85
C TYR A 58 -8.45 10.95 21.44
N CYS A 59 -8.94 10.30 20.38
CA CYS A 59 -8.66 10.71 19.01
C CYS A 59 -9.15 12.14 18.73
N ALA A 60 -10.36 12.50 19.19
CA ALA A 60 -10.86 13.87 19.07
C ALA A 60 -10.04 14.90 19.88
N SER A 61 -9.25 14.47 20.87
CA SER A 61 -8.36 15.35 21.63
C SER A 61 -7.02 15.60 20.94
N LEU A 62 -6.68 14.82 19.92
CA LEU A 62 -5.46 15.00 19.15
C LEU A 62 -5.64 15.95 17.98
N VAL A 63 -6.90 16.21 17.57
CA VAL A 63 -7.26 17.03 16.40
C VAL A 63 -6.36 18.25 16.24
N GLU A 64 -5.80 18.41 15.04
CA GLU A 64 -4.98 19.57 14.71
C GLU A 64 -5.84 20.73 14.26
N GLU A 65 -6.05 21.68 15.17
CA GLU A 65 -6.94 22.83 14.91
C GLU A 65 -6.28 24.19 15.18
N THR A 66 -5.03 24.19 15.66
CA THR A 66 -4.28 25.43 15.89
C THR A 66 -3.39 25.76 14.71
N LEU A 67 -3.11 27.04 14.48
CA LEU A 67 -2.16 27.46 13.42
C LEU A 67 -0.78 26.83 13.60
N GLU A 68 -0.32 26.60 14.84
CA GLU A 68 0.97 25.95 15.08
C GLU A 68 0.97 24.49 14.65
N GLN A 69 -0.11 23.75 14.89
CA GLN A 69 -0.24 22.36 14.44
C GLN A 69 -0.47 22.28 12.93
N CYS A 70 -1.30 23.15 12.37
CA CYS A 70 -1.61 23.16 10.93
C CYS A 70 -0.52 23.81 10.05
N SER A 71 0.72 23.94 10.53
CA SER A 71 1.83 24.52 9.75
C SER A 71 3.21 24.01 10.16
N ASP A 72 3.28 22.89 10.87
CA ASP A 72 4.54 22.35 11.40
C ASP A 72 5.07 21.12 10.66
N GLY A 73 4.40 20.73 9.58
CA GLY A 73 4.76 19.61 8.72
C GLY A 73 4.59 18.27 9.39
N LYS A 74 3.70 18.17 10.40
CA LYS A 74 3.43 16.92 11.10
C LYS A 74 1.94 16.62 11.12
N ASP A 75 1.63 15.34 11.03
CA ASP A 75 0.32 14.80 11.36
C ASP A 75 0.21 14.71 12.89
N ASN A 76 -0.34 15.76 13.51
CA ASN A 76 -0.40 15.86 14.97
C ASN A 76 -1.53 15.03 15.58
N ASP A 77 -2.52 14.63 14.78
CA ASP A 77 -3.66 13.83 15.22
C ASP A 77 -3.61 12.36 14.78
N MET A 78 -2.56 12.01 14.03
CA MET A 78 -2.23 10.67 13.55
C MET A 78 -3.34 10.08 12.68
N ASN A 79 -3.98 10.90 11.84
CA ASN A 79 -5.05 10.47 10.94
C ASN A 79 -4.59 10.29 9.47
N GLY A 80 -3.28 10.45 9.21
CA GLY A 80 -2.67 10.30 7.90
C GLY A 80 -2.66 11.56 7.03
N PHE A 81 -3.24 12.66 7.50
CA PHE A 81 -3.24 13.95 6.80
C PHE A 81 -2.38 14.97 7.57
N ILE A 82 -1.64 15.80 6.84
CA ILE A 82 -0.68 16.75 7.41
C ILE A 82 -1.14 18.17 7.14
N ASP A 83 -1.09 19.03 8.15
CA ASP A 83 -1.28 20.47 8.05
C ASP A 83 -2.54 20.83 7.24
N CYS A 84 -2.39 21.57 6.13
CA CYS A 84 -3.51 22.09 5.37
C CYS A 84 -4.24 21.06 4.50
N ASP A 85 -3.68 19.85 4.36
CA ASP A 85 -4.38 18.73 3.74
C ASP A 85 -5.25 17.97 4.73
N ASP A 86 -5.03 18.19 6.03
CA ASP A 86 -5.95 17.73 7.05
C ASP A 86 -7.31 18.47 6.97
N PHE A 87 -8.39 17.72 7.17
CA PHE A 87 -9.73 18.27 7.09
C PHE A 87 -10.02 19.25 8.23
N SER A 88 -9.50 18.99 9.43
CA SER A 88 -9.62 19.82 10.63
C SER A 88 -8.93 21.18 10.43
N CYS A 89 -7.81 21.20 9.72
CA CYS A 89 -7.13 22.43 9.31
C CYS A 89 -7.82 23.12 8.13
N SER A 90 -8.05 22.43 7.01
CA SER A 90 -8.65 23.00 5.78
C SER A 90 -10.11 23.45 5.95
N LYS A 91 -10.81 22.93 6.96
CA LYS A 91 -12.16 23.35 7.38
C LYS A 91 -12.20 23.96 8.77
N SER A 92 -11.06 24.41 9.28
CA SER A 92 -10.99 25.05 10.59
C SER A 92 -11.98 26.21 10.70
N THR A 93 -12.47 26.43 11.91
CA THR A 93 -13.26 27.63 12.22
C THR A 93 -12.40 28.83 12.61
N ASP A 94 -11.10 28.61 12.80
CA ASP A 94 -10.13 29.66 13.06
C ASP A 94 -9.76 30.39 11.74
N ALA A 95 -9.98 31.70 11.73
CA ALA A 95 -9.72 32.52 10.54
C ALA A 95 -8.23 32.57 10.17
N ALA A 96 -7.30 32.43 11.14
CA ALA A 96 -5.87 32.41 10.87
C ALA A 96 -5.43 31.10 10.21
N VAL A 97 -6.02 29.97 10.59
CA VAL A 97 -5.77 28.67 9.95
C VAL A 97 -6.30 28.69 8.51
N LEU A 98 -7.55 29.16 8.31
CA LEU A 98 -8.11 29.29 6.96
C LEU A 98 -7.33 30.26 6.07
N ASP A 99 -6.82 31.36 6.63
CA ASP A 99 -5.96 32.30 5.90
C ASP A 99 -4.60 31.68 5.56
N HIS A 100 -4.03 30.86 6.45
CA HIS A 100 -2.81 30.12 6.16
C HIS A 100 -3.01 29.14 4.99
N CYS A 101 -3.97 28.22 5.11
CA CYS A 101 -4.22 27.20 4.09
C CYS A 101 -4.73 27.79 2.76
N GLY A 102 -5.49 28.89 2.81
CA GLY A 102 -5.99 29.56 1.61
C GLY A 102 -4.94 30.36 0.83
N ASN A 103 -3.78 30.63 1.43
CA ASN A 103 -2.71 31.44 0.82
C ASN A 103 -1.39 30.66 0.66
N LEU A 104 -1.43 29.32 0.72
CA LEU A 104 -0.27 28.50 0.41
C LEU A 104 0.22 28.75 -1.04
N PRO A 105 1.54 28.69 -1.26
CA PRO A 105 2.13 29.02 -2.55
C PRO A 105 1.90 27.93 -3.60
N ALA A 106 0.85 28.05 -4.42
CA ALA A 106 0.45 27.06 -5.43
C ALA A 106 1.60 26.33 -6.17
N GLU A 107 1.51 25.01 -6.21
CA GLU A 107 2.31 24.12 -7.06
C GLU A 107 1.63 23.91 -8.42
N ASP A 108 1.57 24.96 -9.25
CA ASP A 108 0.73 25.00 -10.46
C ASP A 108 1.51 25.28 -11.75
N THR A 109 2.82 25.11 -11.72
CA THR A 109 3.69 25.31 -12.89
C THR A 109 4.53 24.06 -13.13
N LEU A 110 4.86 23.79 -14.40
CA LEU A 110 5.72 22.65 -14.74
C LEU A 110 7.06 22.67 -13.99
N GLU A 111 7.64 23.85 -13.75
CA GLU A 111 8.90 23.96 -13.00
C GLU A 111 8.74 23.48 -11.55
N LYS A 112 7.62 23.78 -10.90
CA LYS A 112 7.36 23.35 -9.53
C LYS A 112 6.93 21.89 -9.46
N CYS A 113 6.04 21.46 -10.35
CA CYS A 113 5.56 20.07 -10.43
C CYS A 113 6.60 19.07 -10.96
N SER A 114 7.88 19.42 -11.06
CA SER A 114 8.94 18.52 -11.56
C SER A 114 10.29 18.74 -10.87
N ASP A 115 10.33 19.43 -9.74
CA ASP A 115 11.58 19.76 -9.05
C ASP A 115 11.85 18.93 -7.79
N GLY A 116 10.98 17.95 -7.51
CA GLY A 116 11.10 17.04 -6.38
C GLY A 116 10.88 17.73 -5.04
N LYS A 117 10.15 18.85 -5.01
CA LYS A 117 9.82 19.57 -3.79
C LYS A 117 8.33 19.80 -3.70
N ASP A 118 7.83 19.70 -2.47
CA ASP A 118 6.54 20.22 -2.07
C ASP A 118 6.65 21.76 -2.00
N ASN A 119 6.22 22.43 -3.07
CA ASN A 119 6.36 23.87 -3.26
C ASN A 119 5.22 24.66 -2.62
N ASP A 120 4.12 24.03 -2.23
CA ASP A 120 3.00 24.65 -1.53
C ASP A 120 2.88 24.23 -0.05
N ALA A 121 3.74 23.31 0.40
CA ALA A 121 3.85 22.79 1.76
C ALA A 121 2.59 22.02 2.23
N ASN A 122 1.91 21.32 1.32
CA ASN A 122 0.72 20.52 1.63
C ASN A 122 1.04 19.04 1.97
N GLY A 123 2.29 18.60 1.81
CA GLY A 123 2.76 17.25 2.10
C GLY A 123 2.89 16.35 0.86
N PHE A 124 2.43 16.79 -0.30
CA PHE A 124 2.55 16.08 -1.57
C PHE A 124 3.58 16.76 -2.48
N VAL A 125 4.28 15.96 -3.28
CA VAL A 125 5.41 16.42 -4.12
C VAL A 125 5.11 16.13 -5.59
N ASP A 126 5.35 17.11 -6.46
CA ASP A 126 5.28 16.97 -7.91
C ASP A 126 3.94 16.32 -8.36
N CYS A 127 4.00 15.19 -9.06
CA CYS A 127 2.80 14.52 -9.59
C CYS A 127 1.99 13.76 -8.54
N GLY A 128 2.52 13.59 -7.32
CA GLY A 128 1.75 13.18 -6.16
C GLY A 128 0.77 14.27 -5.69
N ASP A 129 1.04 15.54 -6.00
CA ASP A 129 0.18 16.66 -5.65
C ASP A 129 -1.03 16.75 -6.60
N PHE A 130 -2.24 16.92 -6.05
CA PHE A 130 -3.46 17.15 -6.81
C PHE A 130 -3.45 18.43 -7.65
N SER A 131 -2.75 19.48 -7.20
CA SER A 131 -2.51 20.73 -7.94
C SER A 131 -1.79 20.46 -9.26
N CYS A 132 -0.90 19.46 -9.28
CA CYS A 132 -0.16 19.02 -10.46
C CYS A 132 -0.92 17.95 -11.26
N SER A 133 -1.26 16.82 -10.63
CA SER A 133 -1.93 15.67 -11.29
C SER A 133 -3.30 16.00 -11.85
N ARG A 134 -3.95 17.05 -11.35
CA ARG A 134 -5.25 17.54 -11.84
C ARG A 134 -5.18 18.97 -12.37
N SER A 135 -3.99 19.41 -12.75
CA SER A 135 -3.76 20.73 -13.33
C SER A 135 -4.61 20.97 -14.57
N MET A 136 -4.98 22.23 -14.81
CA MET A 136 -5.61 22.65 -16.07
C MET A 136 -4.57 22.93 -17.17
N ASP A 137 -3.28 22.97 -16.81
CA ASP A 137 -2.19 23.09 -17.79
C ASP A 137 -1.88 21.73 -18.42
N THR A 138 -2.11 21.64 -19.72
CA THR A 138 -1.86 20.42 -20.50
C THR A 138 -0.41 19.95 -20.48
N ALA A 139 0.56 20.86 -20.27
CA ALA A 139 1.96 20.48 -20.19
C ALA A 139 2.29 19.77 -18.88
N ILE A 140 1.66 20.17 -17.77
CA ILE A 140 1.80 19.52 -16.46
C ILE A 140 1.13 18.16 -16.50
N LEU A 141 -0.10 18.06 -17.03
CA LEU A 141 -0.79 16.78 -17.18
C LEU A 141 0.00 15.79 -18.04
N ALA A 142 0.57 16.24 -19.16
CA ALA A 142 1.37 15.37 -20.02
C ALA A 142 2.67 14.93 -19.33
N TYR A 143 3.26 15.79 -18.49
CA TYR A 143 4.40 15.41 -17.66
C TYR A 143 4.02 14.32 -16.67
N CYS A 144 2.97 14.51 -15.87
CA CYS A 144 2.55 13.50 -14.90
C CYS A 144 2.07 12.20 -15.55
N GLU A 145 1.36 12.27 -16.67
CA GLU A 145 0.99 11.07 -17.45
C GLU A 145 2.23 10.31 -17.91
N SER A 146 3.32 10.99 -18.28
CA SER A 146 4.58 10.34 -18.66
C SER A 146 5.34 9.69 -17.51
N ARG A 147 4.97 10.01 -16.27
CA ARG A 147 5.58 9.49 -15.05
C ARG A 147 4.80 8.33 -14.43
N THR A 148 3.53 8.18 -14.78
CA THR A 148 2.68 7.10 -14.27
C THR A 148 3.31 5.71 -14.35
N GLU A 149 3.05 4.94 -13.31
CA GLU A 149 3.49 3.56 -13.09
C GLU A 149 2.72 2.56 -13.98
N GLN A 150 2.80 2.71 -15.31
CA GLN A 150 2.04 1.89 -16.28
C GLN A 150 2.93 1.22 -17.34
N SER A 151 4.21 1.06 -17.04
CA SER A 151 5.16 0.39 -17.92
C SER A 151 5.96 -0.64 -17.15
N PHE A 152 6.40 -1.69 -17.84
CA PHE A 152 7.24 -2.71 -17.23
C PHE A 152 8.53 -2.12 -16.62
N GLU A 153 9.09 -1.07 -17.25
CA GLU A 153 10.30 -0.41 -16.74
C GLU A 153 10.04 0.35 -15.44
N HIS A 154 8.98 1.17 -15.39
CA HIS A 154 8.66 1.92 -14.18
C HIS A 154 8.25 0.99 -13.03
N CYS A 155 7.49 -0.07 -13.32
CA CYS A 155 6.99 -0.98 -12.29
C CYS A 155 8.00 -2.01 -11.77
N THR A 156 9.28 -1.92 -12.17
CA THR A 156 10.35 -2.84 -11.73
C THR A 156 11.65 -2.11 -11.42
N ASP A 157 11.65 -0.77 -11.39
CA ASP A 157 12.87 0.02 -11.20
C ASP A 157 13.15 0.43 -9.75
N GLY A 158 12.22 0.13 -8.83
CA GLY A 158 12.36 0.45 -7.41
C GLY A 158 12.15 1.92 -7.08
N ILE A 159 11.53 2.69 -7.98
CA ILE A 159 11.28 4.12 -7.83
C ILE A 159 9.78 4.38 -7.94
N ASP A 160 9.24 5.24 -7.08
CA ASP A 160 7.91 5.82 -7.28
C ASP A 160 8.00 6.88 -8.38
N ASN A 161 7.69 6.50 -9.62
CA ASN A 161 7.91 7.39 -10.75
C ASN A 161 6.91 8.55 -10.79
N ASP A 162 5.65 8.33 -10.36
CA ASP A 162 4.60 9.33 -10.39
C ASP A 162 4.38 10.10 -9.08
N GLY A 163 5.13 9.76 -8.04
CA GLY A 163 5.22 10.50 -6.78
C GLY A 163 4.02 10.26 -5.86
N ASN A 164 3.21 9.23 -6.09
CA ASN A 164 1.98 8.99 -5.33
C ASN A 164 2.21 8.25 -3.99
N GLY A 165 3.46 7.90 -3.68
CA GLY A 165 3.88 7.22 -2.46
C GLY A 165 3.95 5.70 -2.58
N TYR A 166 3.57 5.12 -3.71
CA TYR A 166 3.60 3.68 -3.97
C TYR A 166 4.67 3.36 -5.01
N VAL A 167 5.45 2.29 -4.76
CA VAL A 167 6.60 1.91 -5.60
C VAL A 167 6.29 0.57 -6.28
N ASP A 168 6.59 0.46 -7.57
CA ASP A 168 6.46 -0.78 -8.33
C ASP A 168 5.09 -1.46 -8.09
N CYS A 169 5.09 -2.71 -7.62
CA CYS A 169 3.90 -3.52 -7.43
C CYS A 169 3.03 -3.14 -6.23
N ASP A 170 3.52 -2.26 -5.36
CA ASP A 170 2.66 -1.61 -4.37
C ASP A 170 1.79 -0.51 -5.04
N ASP A 171 2.10 -0.09 -6.27
CA ASP A 171 1.30 0.84 -7.06
C ASP A 171 0.16 0.13 -7.81
N ASN A 172 -1.06 0.64 -7.61
CA ASN A 172 -2.26 0.15 -8.28
C ASN A 172 -2.19 0.24 -9.81
N ASN A 173 -1.53 1.26 -10.37
CA ASN A 173 -1.31 1.39 -11.80
C ASN A 173 -0.51 0.20 -12.35
N CYS A 174 0.47 -0.30 -11.59
CA CYS A 174 1.20 -1.52 -11.92
C CYS A 174 0.31 -2.76 -11.78
N GLU A 175 -0.50 -2.86 -10.72
CA GLU A 175 -1.39 -4.01 -10.50
C GLU A 175 -2.47 -4.16 -11.58
N PHE A 176 -2.99 -3.03 -12.09
CA PHE A 176 -4.09 -2.99 -13.06
C PHE A 176 -3.64 -2.89 -14.51
N MET A 177 -2.34 -2.84 -14.79
CA MET A 177 -1.88 -2.79 -16.17
C MET A 177 -2.20 -4.08 -16.94
N ALA A 178 -2.35 -3.96 -18.26
CA ALA A 178 -2.53 -5.13 -19.11
C ALA A 178 -1.18 -5.84 -19.30
N PRO A 179 -1.14 -7.19 -19.27
CA PRO A 179 0.10 -7.91 -19.54
C PRO A 179 0.65 -7.57 -20.94
N VAL A 180 1.95 -7.30 -20.99
CA VAL A 180 2.69 -6.87 -22.19
C VAL A 180 3.12 -8.08 -23.02
N ASP A 181 3.08 -7.96 -24.35
CA ASP A 181 3.55 -9.02 -25.26
C ASP A 181 5.09 -8.99 -25.31
N VAL A 182 5.72 -10.06 -24.83
CA VAL A 182 7.19 -10.24 -24.82
C VAL A 182 7.67 -11.11 -26.00
N GLY A 183 6.77 -11.43 -26.93
CA GLY A 183 7.04 -12.22 -28.11
C GLY A 183 6.87 -13.72 -27.89
N ASN A 184 6.98 -14.48 -28.99
CA ASN A 184 6.82 -15.95 -29.00
C ASN A 184 5.47 -16.45 -28.43
N GLY A 185 4.44 -15.60 -28.39
CA GLY A 185 3.14 -15.92 -27.83
C GLY A 185 3.10 -15.90 -26.29
N LYS A 186 4.17 -15.41 -25.64
CA LYS A 186 4.22 -15.15 -24.20
C LYS A 186 3.86 -13.71 -23.88
N LYS A 187 3.36 -13.49 -22.67
CA LYS A 187 3.10 -12.20 -22.04
C LYS A 187 3.84 -12.10 -20.72
N ALA A 188 4.12 -10.89 -20.28
CA ALA A 188 4.68 -10.59 -18.96
C ALA A 188 3.85 -9.51 -18.27
N HIS A 189 3.90 -9.47 -16.96
CA HIS A 189 3.24 -8.46 -16.13
C HIS A 189 4.15 -8.23 -14.93
N PRO A 190 4.45 -6.98 -14.55
CA PRO A 190 5.52 -6.71 -13.57
C PRO A 190 5.22 -7.17 -12.15
N CYS A 191 3.95 -7.47 -11.84
CA CYS A 191 3.48 -7.86 -10.51
C CYS A 191 2.67 -9.16 -10.51
N ARG A 192 2.87 -9.98 -11.54
CA ARG A 192 2.16 -11.25 -11.71
C ARG A 192 3.04 -12.22 -12.46
N GLU A 193 3.61 -13.17 -11.73
CA GLU A 193 4.43 -14.23 -12.34
C GLU A 193 3.62 -15.11 -13.32
N VAL A 194 2.38 -15.46 -12.95
CA VAL A 194 1.57 -16.45 -13.69
C VAL A 194 0.68 -15.79 -14.73
N VAL A 195 1.28 -15.33 -15.83
CA VAL A 195 0.55 -14.70 -16.94
C VAL A 195 0.20 -15.69 -18.05
N ASN A 196 1.09 -16.64 -18.36
CA ASN A 196 0.95 -17.58 -19.48
C ASN A 196 0.41 -18.94 -19.03
N GLY A 197 0.53 -19.26 -17.75
CA GLY A 197 0.06 -20.50 -17.15
C GLY A 197 0.94 -20.93 -15.98
N PRO A 198 0.56 -21.98 -15.23
CA PRO A 198 1.30 -22.45 -14.06
C PRO A 198 2.73 -22.92 -14.38
N GLU A 199 3.06 -23.10 -15.65
CA GLU A 199 4.43 -23.37 -16.11
C GLU A 199 5.41 -22.22 -15.90
N ASP A 200 4.93 -20.97 -15.80
CA ASP A 200 5.80 -19.81 -15.53
C ASP A 200 6.48 -19.98 -14.16
N CYS A 201 5.79 -20.58 -13.18
CA CYS A 201 6.35 -20.90 -11.86
C CYS A 201 7.35 -22.07 -11.81
N LEU A 202 7.76 -22.63 -12.96
CA LEU A 202 8.59 -23.84 -13.02
C LEU A 202 9.61 -23.80 -14.17
N ASP A 203 9.74 -22.67 -14.85
CA ASP A 203 10.60 -22.54 -16.03
C ASP A 203 11.97 -21.93 -15.73
N GLY A 204 12.22 -21.55 -14.48
CA GLY A 204 13.49 -21.01 -13.99
C GLY A 204 13.72 -19.57 -14.43
N VAL A 205 12.65 -18.87 -14.84
CA VAL A 205 12.65 -17.47 -15.24
C VAL A 205 11.88 -16.67 -14.19
N ASP A 206 12.32 -15.44 -13.99
CA ASP A 206 11.61 -14.39 -13.26
C ASP A 206 10.76 -13.67 -14.32
N ASN A 207 9.49 -14.10 -14.45
CA ASN A 207 8.63 -13.68 -15.56
C ASN A 207 7.96 -12.32 -15.30
N ASP A 208 7.88 -11.87 -14.05
CA ASP A 208 7.42 -10.54 -13.66
C ASP A 208 8.54 -9.53 -13.35
N GLY A 209 9.76 -10.00 -13.09
CA GLY A 209 10.94 -9.16 -12.93
C GLY A 209 11.15 -8.62 -11.52
N ASP A 210 10.47 -9.19 -10.51
CA ASP A 210 10.56 -8.75 -9.11
C ASP A 210 11.80 -9.30 -8.37
N GLY A 211 12.57 -10.16 -9.05
CA GLY A 211 13.79 -10.78 -8.55
C GLY A 211 13.59 -12.13 -7.87
N PHE A 212 12.36 -12.62 -7.78
CA PHE A 212 12.03 -13.97 -7.36
C PHE A 212 11.81 -14.88 -8.57
N THR A 213 11.96 -16.19 -8.39
CA THR A 213 11.81 -17.16 -9.50
C THR A 213 11.06 -18.38 -9.03
N ASP A 214 10.17 -18.89 -9.87
CA ASP A 214 9.49 -20.17 -9.67
C ASP A 214 8.88 -20.33 -8.26
N CYS A 215 9.40 -21.27 -7.48
CA CYS A 215 8.89 -21.62 -6.15
C CYS A 215 9.32 -20.64 -5.05
N GLU A 216 10.31 -19.80 -5.33
CA GLU A 216 10.76 -18.73 -4.43
C GLU A 216 9.92 -17.46 -4.61
N ASP A 217 9.13 -17.42 -5.67
CA ASP A 217 8.20 -16.35 -6.01
C ASP A 217 6.89 -16.48 -5.23
N TRP A 218 6.47 -15.38 -4.63
CA TRP A 218 5.23 -15.27 -3.86
C TRP A 218 3.96 -15.37 -4.70
N ASP A 219 3.97 -14.98 -5.96
CA ASP A 219 2.83 -15.05 -6.87
C ASP A 219 2.50 -16.50 -7.23
N CYS A 220 3.52 -17.35 -7.25
CA CYS A 220 3.38 -18.79 -7.44
C CYS A 220 2.67 -19.50 -6.29
N ASN A 221 2.57 -18.89 -5.11
CA ASN A 221 1.89 -19.47 -3.96
C ASN A 221 0.36 -19.48 -4.08
N TRP A 222 -0.20 -18.79 -5.08
CA TRP A 222 -1.66 -18.73 -5.30
C TRP A 222 -2.19 -19.79 -6.27
N PHE A 223 -1.30 -20.60 -6.87
CA PHE A 223 -1.67 -21.57 -7.91
C PHE A 223 -1.65 -23.01 -7.38
N PRO A 224 -2.81 -23.66 -7.20
CA PRO A 224 -2.90 -25.01 -6.61
C PRO A 224 -2.13 -26.11 -7.35
N GLN A 225 -1.85 -25.90 -8.64
CA GLN A 225 -1.08 -26.84 -9.47
C GLN A 225 0.42 -26.78 -9.17
N VAL A 226 0.90 -25.65 -8.65
CA VAL A 226 2.29 -25.40 -8.27
C VAL A 226 2.46 -25.56 -6.75
N TYR A 227 1.53 -25.00 -5.98
CA TYR A 227 1.43 -25.07 -4.51
C TYR A 227 0.11 -25.73 -4.04
N PRO A 228 0.07 -27.06 -3.83
CA PRO A 228 -1.06 -27.77 -3.23
C PRO A 228 -1.22 -27.39 -1.74
N GLY A 229 -1.85 -26.25 -1.50
CA GLY A 229 -1.94 -25.58 -0.19
C GLY A 229 -2.23 -24.08 -0.30
N ALA A 230 -2.06 -23.50 -1.50
CA ALA A 230 -2.62 -22.21 -1.89
C ALA A 230 -4.12 -22.17 -1.54
N ARG A 231 -4.55 -21.09 -0.87
CA ARG A 231 -5.86 -20.98 -0.22
C ARG A 231 -6.99 -20.87 -1.25
N ASP A 232 -7.35 -21.98 -1.90
CA ASP A 232 -8.63 -22.07 -2.61
C ASP A 232 -9.71 -22.52 -1.62
N ALA A 233 -10.58 -21.57 -1.23
CA ALA A 233 -11.74 -21.82 -0.38
C ALA A 233 -12.79 -22.76 -1.03
N THR A 234 -12.55 -23.28 -2.24
CA THR A 234 -13.50 -24.11 -2.99
C THR A 234 -12.99 -25.52 -3.37
N TRP A 235 -11.70 -25.83 -3.20
CA TRP A 235 -11.16 -27.15 -3.56
C TRP A 235 -11.26 -28.16 -2.41
N SER A 236 -12.01 -29.25 -2.63
CA SER A 236 -12.28 -30.31 -1.62
C SER A 236 -11.66 -31.67 -1.98
N GLY A 237 -10.69 -31.70 -2.89
CA GLY A 237 -9.93 -32.90 -3.24
C GLY A 237 -8.68 -33.09 -2.36
N PRO A 238 -8.21 -34.32 -2.11
CA PRO A 238 -6.96 -34.55 -1.39
C PRO A 238 -5.80 -33.97 -2.20
N VAL A 239 -5.12 -32.96 -1.65
CA VAL A 239 -3.83 -32.50 -2.14
C VAL A 239 -2.77 -33.50 -1.67
N ASP A 240 -2.04 -34.10 -2.61
CA ASP A 240 -0.88 -34.91 -2.29
C ASP A 240 0.36 -34.00 -2.30
N PRO A 241 0.87 -33.55 -1.14
CA PRO A 241 2.03 -32.68 -1.09
C PRO A 241 3.30 -33.30 -1.68
N SER A 242 3.34 -34.62 -1.92
CA SER A 242 4.45 -35.29 -2.59
C SER A 242 4.48 -35.10 -4.11
N THR A 243 3.45 -34.45 -4.69
CA THR A 243 3.34 -34.14 -6.12
C THR A 243 3.60 -32.68 -6.46
N SER A 244 3.79 -31.83 -5.44
CA SER A 244 4.11 -30.42 -5.67
C SER A 244 5.58 -30.28 -6.07
N PRO A 245 5.88 -29.57 -7.16
CA PRO A 245 7.25 -29.23 -7.52
C PRO A 245 7.89 -28.21 -6.56
N CYS A 246 7.09 -27.40 -5.86
CA CYS A 246 7.56 -26.35 -4.94
C CYS A 246 7.55 -26.71 -3.45
N ILE A 247 6.89 -27.80 -3.07
CA ILE A 247 6.96 -28.33 -1.71
C ILE A 247 8.09 -29.35 -1.62
N ASN A 248 9.13 -29.02 -0.84
CA ASN A 248 10.07 -30.04 -0.41
C ASN A 248 9.38 -30.99 0.60
N PRO A 249 9.24 -32.30 0.33
CA PRO A 249 8.56 -33.23 1.22
C PRO A 249 9.21 -33.38 2.60
N ASP A 250 10.49 -32.99 2.75
CA ASP A 250 11.20 -32.96 4.03
C ASP A 250 10.91 -31.69 4.86
N ASN A 251 10.33 -30.65 4.26
CA ASN A 251 9.95 -29.37 4.89
C ASN A 251 8.45 -29.22 5.09
N LEU A 252 7.67 -30.30 4.97
CA LEU A 252 6.27 -30.37 5.38
C LEU A 252 6.13 -30.18 6.89
N ARG A 253 6.30 -28.94 7.34
CA ARG A 253 5.72 -28.50 8.60
C ARG A 253 4.31 -28.03 8.26
N PRO A 254 3.26 -28.62 8.85
CA PRO A 254 1.94 -28.06 8.72
C PRO A 254 2.01 -26.60 9.18
N LEU A 255 1.45 -25.69 8.38
CA LEU A 255 0.95 -24.42 8.90
C LEU A 255 -0.13 -24.81 9.92
N VAL A 256 0.28 -24.93 11.18
CA VAL A 256 -0.63 -25.17 12.30
C VAL A 256 -1.02 -23.79 12.78
N CYS A 257 -2.12 -23.26 12.26
CA CYS A 257 -2.94 -22.34 13.05
C CYS A 257 -3.69 -23.23 14.05
N GLY A 258 -3.21 -23.31 15.29
CA GLY A 258 -3.81 -24.17 16.31
C GLY A 258 -3.19 -23.95 17.68
#